data_AF-A0AAU9U0Z0-F1
#
_entry.id   AF-A0AAU9U0Z0-F1
#
_cell.length_a   1.000
_cell.length_b   1.000
_cell.length_c   1.000
_cell.angle_alpha   90.00
_cell.angle_beta   90.00
_cell.angle_gamma   90.00
#
_symmetry.space_group_name_H-M   'P 1'
#
loop_
_entity.id
_entity.type
_entity.pdbx_description
1 polymer ?
#
loop_
_entity_poly.entity_id
_entity_poly.type
_entity_poly.pdbx_seq_one_letter_code
_entity_poly.pdbx_strand_id
1 'polypeptide(L)'
;MESIKHSLDEMCQHFNTRMAEFQQSLNSTNLATSPTTNIASQFGSFRSFVLTALQGLQLQVQLLYRQHDNLEMRSRRKMLMVHGFPENKKENISSSVIKLLSDKVKMPDLSTDDVSRCHRFGTSMAEKPRPIIIKFRTVAKKNQVWFAKTGLKNTGITLSEFLTKPRHDTFMVARRRFGITKCWTKDGIIVIVGPDGKRHSITSTLELDNLPYESDNREQGTTSSSSGVAVESKTKPATHAVRIKRSVKNK
;
A
#
# COMPACT_ATOMS: atom_id res chain seq x y z
N MET A 1 20.12 -8.56 -10.13
CA MET A 1 18.96 -9.37 -10.58
C MET A 1 19.40 -10.75 -11.04
N GLU A 2 20.50 -10.87 -11.81
CA GLU A 2 21.02 -12.18 -12.25
C GLU A 2 21.42 -13.10 -11.09
N SER A 3 22.05 -12.58 -10.03
CA SER A 3 22.43 -13.43 -8.87
C SER A 3 21.22 -13.98 -8.10
N ILE A 4 20.08 -13.27 -8.13
CA ILE A 4 18.83 -13.73 -7.48
C ILE A 4 18.17 -14.81 -8.33
N LYS A 5 18.18 -14.63 -9.65
CA LYS A 5 17.67 -15.63 -10.59
C LYS A 5 18.46 -16.93 -10.49
N HIS A 6 19.79 -16.82 -10.44
CA HIS A 6 20.68 -17.97 -10.27
C HIS A 6 20.43 -18.71 -8.95
N SER A 7 20.28 -17.99 -7.83
CA SER A 7 19.97 -18.60 -6.52
C SER A 7 18.61 -19.31 -6.49
N LEU A 8 17.59 -18.77 -7.18
CA LEU A 8 16.29 -19.42 -7.33
C LEU A 8 16.37 -20.67 -8.22
N ASP A 9 17.13 -20.61 -9.31
CA ASP A 9 17.34 -21.75 -10.20
C ASP A 9 18.09 -22.88 -9.49
N GLU A 10 19.12 -22.57 -8.70
CA GLU A 10 19.82 -23.54 -7.84
C GLU A 10 18.90 -24.16 -6.79
N MET A 11 18.04 -23.35 -6.16
CA MET A 11 17.07 -23.85 -5.17
C MET A 11 16.04 -24.80 -5.81
N CYS A 12 15.53 -24.44 -7.00
CA CYS A 12 14.60 -25.28 -7.78
C CYS A 12 15.26 -26.60 -8.21
N GLN A 13 16.50 -26.55 -8.69
CA GLN A 13 17.24 -27.74 -9.07
C GLN A 13 17.47 -28.66 -7.87
N HIS A 14 17.92 -28.10 -6.74
CA HIS A 14 18.15 -28.88 -5.53
C HIS A 14 16.85 -29.53 -5.01
N PHE A 15 15.73 -28.79 -5.04
CA PHE A 15 14.43 -29.30 -4.66
C PHE A 15 13.98 -30.47 -5.55
N ASN A 16 14.09 -30.31 -6.88
CA ASN A 16 13.70 -31.34 -7.83
C ASN A 16 14.54 -32.62 -7.68
N THR A 17 15.85 -32.49 -7.45
CA THR A 17 16.73 -33.64 -7.22
C THR A 17 16.35 -34.39 -5.94
N ARG A 18 16.15 -33.67 -4.82
CA ARG A 18 15.76 -34.30 -3.55
C ARG A 18 14.37 -34.94 -3.61
N MET A 19 13.44 -34.34 -4.35
CA MET A 19 12.13 -34.93 -4.60
C MET A 19 12.23 -36.21 -5.42
N ALA A 20 13.09 -36.24 -6.45
CA ALA A 20 13.31 -37.43 -7.26
C ALA A 20 13.96 -38.57 -6.45
N GLU A 21 14.94 -38.26 -5.60
CA GLU A 21 15.58 -39.21 -4.67
C GLU A 21 14.55 -39.81 -3.69
N PHE A 22 13.69 -38.97 -3.11
CA PHE A 22 12.63 -39.41 -2.21
C PHE A 22 11.62 -40.33 -2.92
N GLN A 23 11.20 -39.97 -4.13
CA GLN A 23 10.27 -40.77 -4.93
C GLN A 23 10.88 -42.12 -5.34
N GLN A 24 12.18 -42.16 -5.66
CA GLN A 24 12.89 -43.42 -5.92
C GLN A 24 12.96 -44.30 -4.66
N SER A 25 13.23 -43.71 -3.49
CA SER A 25 13.25 -44.46 -2.22
C SER A 25 11.89 -45.08 -1.88
N LEU A 26 10.78 -44.37 -2.14
CA LEU A 26 9.42 -44.92 -1.99
C LEU A 26 9.17 -46.11 -2.92
N ASN A 27 9.59 -46.01 -4.18
CA ASN A 27 9.36 -47.07 -5.18
C ASN A 27 10.26 -48.30 -4.96
N SER A 28 11.41 -48.14 -4.32
CA SER A 28 12.39 -49.22 -4.11
C SER A 28 12.09 -50.10 -2.89
N THR A 29 11.20 -49.67 -1.99
CA THR A 29 10.98 -50.35 -0.70
C THR A 29 9.78 -51.30 -0.79
N ASN A 30 10.01 -52.54 -1.23
CA ASN A 30 9.06 -53.65 -1.07
C ASN A 30 9.50 -54.58 0.08
N LEU A 31 8.68 -54.60 1.14
CA LEU A 31 8.56 -55.52 2.29
C LEU A 31 9.76 -55.83 3.23
N ALA A 32 9.42 -55.77 4.53
CA ALA A 32 10.01 -56.47 5.68
C ALA A 32 11.27 -55.89 6.36
N THR A 33 11.12 -54.80 7.14
CA THR A 33 11.60 -54.61 8.53
C THR A 33 11.44 -53.13 8.94
N SER A 34 10.68 -52.87 10.02
CA SER A 34 10.29 -51.54 10.58
C SER A 34 10.33 -50.31 9.63
N PRO A 35 9.57 -50.33 8.52
CA PRO A 35 9.68 -49.36 7.42
C PRO A 35 9.05 -47.98 7.71
N THR A 36 8.13 -47.90 8.69
CA THR A 36 7.37 -46.67 8.98
C THR A 36 8.23 -45.59 9.64
N THR A 37 9.20 -45.95 10.48
CA THR A 37 10.01 -44.99 11.24
C THR A 37 11.01 -44.24 10.35
N ASN A 38 11.60 -44.90 9.35
CA ASN A 38 12.54 -44.29 8.40
C ASN A 38 11.82 -43.37 7.40
N ILE A 39 10.66 -43.80 6.88
CA ILE A 39 9.85 -42.95 6.00
C ILE A 39 9.32 -41.73 6.76
N ALA A 40 8.89 -41.90 8.01
CA ALA A 40 8.44 -40.79 8.84
C ALA A 40 9.56 -39.77 9.14
N SER A 41 10.80 -40.23 9.39
CA SER A 41 11.93 -39.33 9.65
C SER A 41 12.39 -38.59 8.38
N GLN A 42 12.40 -39.26 7.23
CA GLN A 42 12.70 -38.63 5.93
C GLN A 42 11.62 -37.61 5.55
N PHE A 43 10.34 -37.96 5.71
CA PHE A 43 9.24 -37.04 5.47
C PHE A 43 9.28 -35.84 6.42
N GLY A 44 9.60 -36.05 7.70
CA GLY A 44 9.79 -34.97 8.67
C GLY A 44 10.92 -34.02 8.27
N SER A 45 12.04 -34.56 7.81
CA SER A 45 13.18 -33.77 7.32
C SER A 45 12.83 -32.97 6.06
N PHE A 46 12.16 -33.61 5.09
CA PHE A 46 11.68 -32.94 3.89
C PHE A 46 10.67 -31.83 4.21
N ARG A 47 9.67 -32.12 5.05
CA ARG A 47 8.70 -31.14 5.52
C ARG A 47 9.38 -29.94 6.17
N SER A 48 10.34 -30.19 7.06
CA SER A 48 11.09 -29.12 7.71
C SER A 48 11.86 -28.28 6.69
N PHE A 49 12.53 -28.92 5.73
CA PHE A 49 13.26 -28.23 4.67
C PHE A 49 12.33 -27.34 3.83
N VAL A 50 11.19 -27.88 3.37
CA VAL A 50 10.21 -27.11 2.57
C VAL A 50 9.66 -25.93 3.35
N LEU A 51 9.32 -26.12 4.64
CA LEU A 51 8.84 -25.03 5.48
C LEU A 51 9.90 -23.96 5.66
N THR A 52 11.16 -24.32 5.91
CA THR A 52 12.27 -23.37 6.00
C THR A 52 12.50 -22.62 4.69
N ALA A 53 12.44 -23.31 3.54
CA ALA A 53 12.60 -22.69 2.23
C ALA A 53 11.47 -21.69 1.93
N LEU A 54 10.22 -22.06 2.22
CA LEU A 54 9.05 -21.18 2.06
C LEU A 54 9.13 -19.96 2.99
N GLN A 55 9.56 -20.14 4.24
CA GLN A 55 9.81 -19.03 5.17
C GLN A 55 10.90 -18.09 4.64
N GLY A 56 11.98 -18.64 4.10
CA GLY A 56 13.06 -17.86 3.47
C GLY A 56 12.56 -17.04 2.28
N LEU A 57 11.76 -17.65 1.40
CA LEU A 57 11.16 -16.95 0.25
C LEU A 57 10.20 -15.83 0.71
N GLN A 58 9.36 -16.11 1.70
CA GLN A 58 8.44 -15.11 2.27
C GLN A 58 9.22 -13.90 2.82
N LEU A 59 10.33 -14.13 3.53
CA LEU A 59 11.17 -13.06 4.05
C LEU A 59 11.80 -12.22 2.93
N GLN A 60 12.28 -12.86 1.85
CA GLN A 60 12.84 -12.15 0.70
C GLN A 60 11.79 -11.27 0.01
N VAL A 61 10.58 -11.78 -0.20
CA VAL A 61 9.48 -11.00 -0.79
C VAL A 61 9.13 -9.78 0.07
N GLN A 62 9.08 -9.96 1.39
CA GLN A 62 8.83 -8.85 2.33
C GLN A 62 9.93 -7.79 2.27
N LEU A 63 11.20 -8.21 2.20
CA LEU A 63 12.34 -7.30 2.11
C LEU A 63 12.31 -6.50 0.79
N LEU A 64 12.07 -7.17 -0.34
CA LEU A 64 11.93 -6.53 -1.64
C LEU A 64 10.79 -5.53 -1.66
N TYR A 65 9.65 -5.87 -1.08
CA TYR A 65 8.51 -4.97 -0.96
C TYR A 65 8.86 -3.71 -0.16
N ARG A 66 9.52 -3.86 1.00
CA ARG A 66 9.98 -2.72 1.83
C ARG A 66 10.98 -1.84 1.08
N GLN A 67 11.92 -2.44 0.34
CA GLN A 67 12.88 -1.70 -0.47
C GLN A 67 12.19 -0.92 -1.60
N HIS A 68 11.23 -1.54 -2.28
CA HIS A 68 10.45 -0.90 -3.33
C HIS A 68 9.68 0.32 -2.80
N ASP A 69 8.93 0.16 -1.71
CA ASP A 69 8.21 1.26 -1.06
C ASP A 69 9.16 2.40 -0.64
N ASN A 70 10.32 2.08 -0.09
CA ASN A 70 11.33 3.09 0.25
C ASN A 70 11.84 3.86 -0.97
N LEU A 71 12.16 3.16 -2.07
CA LEU A 71 12.61 3.80 -3.31
C LEU A 71 11.53 4.70 -3.90
N GLU A 72 10.29 4.24 -3.90
CA GLU A 72 9.14 5.02 -4.35
C GLU A 72 8.94 6.28 -3.50
N MET A 73 8.99 6.14 -2.17
CA MET A 73 8.94 7.30 -1.26
C MET A 73 10.10 8.27 -1.47
N ARG A 74 11.33 7.77 -1.73
CA ARG A 74 12.48 8.64 -2.05
C ARG A 74 12.26 9.41 -3.35
N SER A 75 11.58 8.83 -4.33
CA SER A 75 11.17 9.52 -5.56
C SER A 75 10.11 10.60 -5.27
N ARG A 76 9.16 10.31 -4.37
CA ARG A 76 8.05 11.19 -3.98
C ARG A 76 8.42 12.27 -2.95
N ARG A 77 9.62 12.24 -2.35
CA ARG A 77 10.03 13.19 -1.28
C ARG A 77 9.92 14.67 -1.64
N LYS A 78 9.98 15.01 -2.94
CA LYS A 78 9.86 16.38 -3.47
C LYS A 78 8.44 16.72 -3.90
N MET A 79 7.45 15.87 -3.59
CA MET A 79 6.09 15.97 -4.10
C MET A 79 5.11 16.27 -2.97
N LEU A 80 4.17 17.17 -3.25
CA LEU A 80 3.00 17.43 -2.40
C LEU A 80 1.73 17.26 -3.23
N MET A 81 0.66 16.89 -2.54
CA MET A 81 -0.69 16.86 -3.08
C MET A 81 -1.49 18.04 -2.54
N VAL A 82 -2.12 18.77 -3.46
CA VAL A 82 -3.08 19.84 -3.18
C VAL A 82 -4.49 19.31 -3.40
N HIS A 83 -5.36 19.48 -2.41
CA HIS A 83 -6.78 19.12 -2.49
C HIS A 83 -7.67 20.35 -2.46
N GLY A 84 -8.87 20.24 -3.03
CA GLY A 84 -9.88 21.32 -3.00
C GLY A 84 -9.66 22.43 -4.02
N PHE A 85 -8.73 22.27 -4.96
CA PHE A 85 -8.47 23.26 -6.00
C PHE A 85 -9.47 23.11 -7.16
N PRO A 86 -10.32 24.12 -7.48
CA PRO A 86 -11.35 24.02 -8.51
C PRO A 86 -10.81 23.64 -9.89
N GLU A 87 -11.56 22.85 -10.68
CA GLU A 87 -11.16 22.45 -12.05
C GLU A 87 -11.73 23.39 -13.11
N ASN A 88 -10.86 23.90 -13.99
CA ASN A 88 -11.26 24.70 -15.15
C ASN A 88 -10.83 24.03 -16.47
N LYS A 89 -11.64 24.16 -17.52
CA LYS A 89 -11.41 23.50 -18.83
C LYS A 89 -10.11 23.92 -19.55
N LYS A 90 -9.58 25.11 -19.25
CA LYS A 90 -8.34 25.66 -19.85
C LYS A 90 -7.42 26.23 -18.76
N GLU A 91 -7.07 25.42 -17.78
CA GLU A 91 -6.21 25.86 -16.68
C GLU A 91 -4.72 25.72 -16.97
N ASN A 92 -3.97 26.80 -16.74
CA ASN A 92 -2.53 26.71 -16.51
C ASN A 92 -2.32 26.31 -15.04
N ILE A 93 -2.26 25.00 -14.78
CA ILE A 93 -2.23 24.42 -13.43
C ILE A 93 -1.04 24.97 -12.64
N SER A 94 0.17 24.95 -13.22
CA SER A 94 1.39 25.39 -12.56
C SER A 94 1.30 26.83 -12.07
N SER A 95 0.98 27.79 -12.95
CA SER A 95 0.94 29.21 -12.60
C SER A 95 -0.20 29.52 -11.62
N SER A 96 -1.36 28.90 -11.80
CA SER A 96 -2.53 29.13 -10.93
C SER A 96 -2.27 28.65 -9.50
N VAL A 97 -1.67 27.47 -9.36
CA VAL A 97 -1.32 26.90 -8.05
C VAL A 97 -0.18 27.68 -7.39
N ILE A 98 0.84 28.08 -8.15
CA ILE A 98 1.93 28.89 -7.61
C ILE A 98 1.44 30.25 -7.14
N LYS A 99 0.59 30.93 -7.92
CA LYS A 99 -0.02 32.21 -7.53
C LYS A 99 -0.79 32.07 -6.22
N LEU A 100 -1.67 31.07 -6.15
CA LEU A 100 -2.42 30.76 -4.93
C LEU A 100 -1.50 30.50 -3.73
N LEU A 101 -0.46 29.68 -3.92
CA LEU A 101 0.49 29.37 -2.86
C LEU A 101 1.26 30.63 -2.44
N SER A 102 1.75 31.44 -3.37
CA SER A 102 2.45 32.69 -3.08
C SER A 102 1.57 33.64 -2.24
N ASP A 103 0.32 33.84 -2.68
CA ASP A 103 -0.65 34.74 -2.03
C ASP A 103 -1.04 34.27 -0.62
N LYS A 104 -1.27 32.96 -0.43
CA LYS A 104 -1.81 32.42 0.83
C LYS A 104 -0.74 31.97 1.82
N VAL A 105 0.41 31.52 1.33
CA VAL A 105 1.50 30.95 2.13
C VAL A 105 2.53 32.02 2.51
N LYS A 106 2.32 33.28 2.08
CA LYS A 106 3.24 34.42 2.32
C LYS A 106 4.66 34.12 1.85
N MET A 107 4.78 33.45 0.70
CA MET A 107 6.05 33.05 0.09
C MET A 107 6.19 33.74 -1.28
N PRO A 108 6.56 35.05 -1.32
CA PRO A 108 6.63 35.81 -2.55
C PRO A 108 7.66 35.26 -3.55
N ASP A 109 8.68 34.56 -3.06
CA ASP A 109 9.78 34.02 -3.88
C ASP A 109 9.47 32.69 -4.57
N LEU A 110 8.22 32.21 -4.52
CA LEU A 110 7.84 30.96 -5.19
C LEU A 110 7.57 31.22 -6.67
N SER A 111 8.47 30.74 -7.53
CA SER A 111 8.36 30.85 -9.00
C SER A 111 7.99 29.53 -9.66
N THR A 112 7.59 29.58 -10.94
CA THR A 112 7.46 28.41 -11.81
C THR A 112 8.75 27.61 -11.93
N ASP A 113 9.90 28.26 -11.80
CA ASP A 113 11.21 27.60 -11.87
C ASP A 113 11.48 26.68 -10.68
N ASP A 114 10.83 26.90 -9.54
CA ASP A 114 10.94 26.01 -8.38
C ASP A 114 10.18 24.68 -8.56
N VAL A 115 9.28 24.62 -9.53
CA VAL A 115 8.41 23.49 -9.79
C VAL A 115 8.87 22.76 -11.05
N SER A 116 9.14 21.47 -10.91
CA SER A 116 9.54 20.60 -12.02
C SER A 116 8.35 20.04 -12.80
N ARG A 117 7.26 19.68 -12.11
CA ARG A 117 6.02 19.15 -12.71
C ARG A 117 4.84 19.52 -11.84
N CYS A 118 3.72 19.88 -12.47
CA CYS A 118 2.45 20.14 -11.80
C CYS A 118 1.31 19.61 -12.70
N HIS A 119 0.47 18.71 -12.18
CA HIS A 119 -0.62 18.11 -12.96
C HIS A 119 -1.73 17.57 -12.04
N ARG A 120 -2.93 17.43 -12.60
CA ARG A 120 -4.05 16.74 -11.93
C ARG A 120 -3.74 15.26 -11.79
N PHE A 121 -4.16 14.70 -10.66
CA PHE A 121 -3.99 13.30 -10.31
C PHE A 121 -5.34 12.59 -10.23
N GLY A 122 -5.44 11.42 -10.85
CA GLY A 122 -6.63 10.59 -10.85
C GLY A 122 -7.64 10.93 -11.95
N THR A 123 -8.72 10.14 -11.95
CA THR A 123 -9.84 10.26 -12.89
C THR A 123 -10.83 11.31 -12.40
N SER A 124 -11.46 12.03 -13.33
CA SER A 124 -12.45 13.05 -12.98
C SER A 124 -13.67 12.39 -12.33
N MET A 125 -14.03 12.85 -11.14
CA MET A 125 -15.26 12.48 -10.45
C MET A 125 -16.12 13.73 -10.33
N ALA A 126 -17.39 13.64 -10.73
CA ALA A 126 -18.27 14.81 -10.83
C ALA A 126 -18.47 15.57 -9.51
N GLU A 127 -18.33 14.89 -8.36
CA GLU A 127 -18.58 15.50 -7.04
C GLU A 127 -17.42 16.29 -6.44
N LYS A 128 -16.15 15.97 -6.79
CA LYS A 128 -14.98 16.55 -6.13
C LYS A 128 -13.86 16.87 -7.12
N PRO A 129 -13.23 18.05 -7.01
CA PRO A 129 -12.11 18.38 -7.87
C PRO A 129 -10.94 17.42 -7.64
N ARG A 130 -10.29 17.00 -8.73
CA ARG A 130 -9.13 16.11 -8.68
C ARG A 130 -7.98 16.78 -7.94
N PRO A 131 -7.26 16.04 -7.08
CA PRO A 131 -6.05 16.54 -6.46
C PRO A 131 -5.01 16.95 -7.49
N ILE A 132 -4.16 17.92 -7.14
CA ILE A 132 -3.01 18.32 -7.95
C ILE A 132 -1.75 17.78 -7.29
N ILE A 133 -0.90 17.14 -8.08
CA ILE A 133 0.45 16.77 -7.67
C ILE A 133 1.42 17.84 -8.14
N ILE A 134 2.17 18.40 -7.20
CA ILE A 134 3.27 19.34 -7.46
C ILE A 134 4.58 18.66 -7.09
N LYS A 135 5.53 18.62 -8.02
CA LYS A 135 6.91 18.18 -7.77
C LYS A 135 7.86 19.37 -7.79
N PHE A 136 8.43 19.69 -6.64
CA PHE A 136 9.44 20.74 -6.49
C PHE A 136 10.82 20.28 -6.99
N ARG A 137 11.68 21.22 -7.37
CA ARG A 137 13.07 20.91 -7.75
C ARG A 137 13.91 20.49 -6.55
N THR A 138 13.70 21.15 -5.41
CA THR A 138 14.46 20.90 -4.17
C THR A 138 13.53 20.47 -3.03
N VAL A 139 14.07 19.66 -2.11
CA VAL A 139 13.35 19.27 -0.88
C VAL A 139 13.18 20.50 0.03
N ALA A 140 14.16 21.40 0.05
CA ALA A 140 14.11 22.64 0.82
C ALA A 140 12.87 23.48 0.45
N LYS A 141 12.62 23.70 -0.84
CA LYS A 141 11.45 24.47 -1.30
C LYS A 141 10.13 23.76 -0.98
N LYS A 142 10.07 22.43 -1.17
CA LYS A 142 8.93 21.60 -0.71
C LYS A 142 8.66 21.79 0.77
N ASN A 143 9.71 21.78 1.60
CA ASN A 143 9.59 21.91 3.05
C ASN A 143 9.15 23.31 3.47
N GLN A 144 9.65 24.38 2.84
CA GLN A 144 9.18 25.74 3.07
C GLN A 144 7.65 25.84 2.86
N VAL A 145 7.16 25.33 1.72
CA VAL A 145 5.72 25.29 1.43
C VAL A 145 4.96 24.42 2.43
N TRP A 146 5.50 23.25 2.80
CA TRP A 146 4.87 22.33 3.74
C TRP A 146 4.69 22.93 5.13
N PHE A 147 5.68 23.65 5.65
CA PHE A 147 5.61 24.24 6.98
C PHE A 147 4.71 25.47 7.04
N ALA A 148 4.63 26.23 5.94
CA ALA A 148 3.76 27.40 5.85
C ALA A 148 2.31 27.08 5.44
N LYS A 149 1.94 25.79 5.30
CA LYS A 149 0.58 25.33 4.95
C LYS A 149 -0.54 25.83 5.87
N THR A 150 -0.20 26.31 7.07
CA THR A 150 -1.17 26.92 8.00
C THR A 150 -1.83 28.16 7.41
N GLY A 151 -1.19 28.86 6.47
CA GLY A 151 -1.78 29.98 5.72
C GLY A 151 -2.96 29.58 4.81
N LEU A 152 -3.13 28.27 4.54
CA LEU A 152 -4.24 27.74 3.75
C LEU A 152 -5.48 27.43 4.60
N LYS A 153 -5.42 27.62 5.93
CA LYS A 153 -6.60 27.45 6.79
C LYS A 153 -7.73 28.36 6.30
N ASN A 154 -8.96 27.86 6.37
CA ASN A 154 -10.19 28.55 5.93
C ASN A 154 -10.29 28.84 4.42
N THR A 155 -9.36 28.37 3.59
CA THR A 155 -9.45 28.52 2.13
C THR A 155 -10.20 27.36 1.44
N GLY A 156 -10.50 26.28 2.17
CA GLY A 156 -11.00 25.03 1.60
C GLY A 156 -9.92 24.17 0.91
N ILE A 157 -8.68 24.66 0.85
CA ILE A 157 -7.55 24.00 0.20
C ILE A 157 -6.65 23.36 1.26
N THR A 158 -6.24 22.12 1.03
CA THR A 158 -5.35 21.39 1.95
C THR A 158 -4.15 20.81 1.25
N LEU A 159 -3.03 20.75 1.98
CA LEU A 159 -1.78 20.13 1.53
C LEU A 159 -1.54 18.83 2.29
N SER A 160 -1.15 17.80 1.55
CA SER A 160 -0.75 16.50 2.07
C SER A 160 0.53 16.00 1.39
N GLU A 161 1.29 15.15 2.06
CA GLU A 161 2.42 14.47 1.43
C GLU A 161 1.91 13.41 0.45
N PHE A 162 2.64 13.22 -0.66
CA PHE A 162 2.30 12.19 -1.63
C PHE A 162 2.87 10.83 -1.18
N LEU A 163 2.18 10.19 -0.23
CA LEU A 163 2.56 8.87 0.29
C LEU A 163 2.35 7.77 -0.76
N THR A 164 3.08 6.67 -0.64
CA THR A 164 2.72 5.41 -1.32
C THR A 164 1.38 4.89 -0.81
N LYS A 165 0.69 4.06 -1.61
CA LYS A 165 -0.60 3.50 -1.22
C LYS A 165 -0.55 2.77 0.14
N PRO A 166 0.45 1.89 0.42
CA PRO A 166 0.53 1.19 1.69
C PRO A 166 0.70 2.13 2.89
N ARG A 167 1.54 3.16 2.76
CA ARG A 167 1.74 4.17 3.81
C ARG A 167 0.52 5.05 3.99
N HIS A 168 -0.14 5.45 2.90
CA HIS A 168 -1.40 6.19 2.99
C HIS A 168 -2.46 5.39 3.75
N ASP A 169 -2.62 4.11 3.43
CA ASP A 169 -3.58 3.23 4.11
C ASP A 169 -3.24 3.07 5.59
N THR A 170 -1.95 2.82 5.90
CA THR A 170 -1.44 2.77 7.27
C THR A 170 -1.76 4.07 8.01
N PHE A 171 -1.56 5.22 7.37
CA PHE A 171 -1.85 6.53 7.94
C PHE A 171 -3.35 6.72 8.22
N MET A 172 -4.23 6.26 7.33
CA MET A 172 -5.67 6.30 7.53
C MET A 172 -6.13 5.37 8.66
N VAL A 173 -5.52 4.18 8.80
CA VAL A 173 -5.77 3.29 9.94
C VAL A 173 -5.30 3.94 11.24
N ALA A 174 -4.09 4.51 11.25
CA ALA A 174 -3.55 5.21 12.43
C ALA A 174 -4.46 6.35 12.90
N ARG A 175 -4.95 7.19 11.98
CA ARG A 175 -5.90 8.28 12.30
C ARG A 175 -7.23 7.78 12.85
N ARG A 176 -7.69 6.59 12.43
CA ARG A 176 -8.89 5.96 12.97
C ARG A 176 -8.68 5.42 14.39
N ARG A 177 -7.50 4.84 14.66
CA ARG A 177 -7.15 4.33 16.00
C ARG A 177 -6.87 5.49 16.97
N PHE A 178 -5.82 6.26 16.72
CA PHE A 178 -5.30 7.25 17.68
C PHE A 178 -5.93 8.65 17.57
N GLY A 179 -6.73 8.88 16.53
CA GLY A 179 -7.32 10.18 16.23
C GLY A 179 -6.45 11.06 15.33
N ILE A 180 -7.10 12.05 14.71
CA ILE A 180 -6.50 12.92 13.70
C ILE A 180 -5.36 13.78 14.25
N THR A 181 -5.50 14.30 15.47
CA THR A 181 -4.53 15.23 16.07
C THR A 181 -3.25 14.54 16.53
N LYS A 182 -3.32 13.25 16.85
CA LYS A 182 -2.19 12.43 17.29
C LYS A 182 -1.41 11.79 16.15
N CYS A 183 -1.86 11.94 14.90
CA CYS A 183 -1.23 11.32 13.74
C CYS A 183 -0.92 12.35 12.64
N TRP A 184 0.34 12.44 12.24
CA TRP A 184 0.75 13.25 11.08
C TRP A 184 1.84 12.55 10.29
N THR A 185 2.22 13.14 9.16
CA THR A 185 3.30 12.63 8.31
C THR A 185 4.46 13.62 8.29
N LYS A 186 5.67 13.09 8.23
CA LYS A 186 6.90 13.85 8.05
C LYS A 186 7.84 13.08 7.14
N ASP A 187 8.11 13.62 5.96
CA ASP A 187 9.02 13.04 4.98
C ASP A 187 8.65 11.60 4.60
N GLY A 188 7.35 11.33 4.55
CA GLY A 188 6.82 10.00 4.24
C GLY A 188 6.80 9.01 5.41
N ILE A 189 7.25 9.42 6.59
CA ILE A 189 7.14 8.64 7.83
C ILE A 189 5.84 9.05 8.52
N ILE A 190 5.12 8.07 9.05
CA ILE A 190 3.92 8.30 9.84
C ILE A 190 4.35 8.44 11.29
N VAL A 191 4.01 9.57 11.91
CA VAL A 191 4.31 9.85 13.31
C VAL A 191 3.02 9.79 14.09
N ILE A 192 3.03 9.01 15.17
CA ILE A 192 1.89 8.75 16.04
C ILE A 192 2.27 9.08 17.48
N VAL A 193 1.39 9.78 18.19
CA VAL A 193 1.51 9.95 19.65
C VAL A 193 0.66 8.87 20.32
N GLY A 194 1.33 7.96 21.03
CA GLY A 194 0.69 6.86 21.77
C GLY A 194 -0.13 7.36 22.97
N PRO A 195 -0.89 6.46 23.63
CA PRO A 195 -1.60 6.77 24.86
C PRO A 195 -0.65 7.21 25.99
N ASP A 196 0.56 6.67 25.99
CA ASP A 196 1.66 7.01 26.89
C ASP A 196 2.30 8.38 26.63
N GLY A 197 1.83 9.10 25.60
CA GLY A 197 2.38 10.39 25.18
C GLY A 197 3.68 10.28 24.38
N LYS A 198 4.22 9.08 24.15
CA LYS A 198 5.45 8.90 23.36
C LYS A 198 5.17 8.97 21.87
N ARG A 199 6.18 9.38 21.12
CA ARG A 199 6.13 9.48 19.65
C ARG A 199 6.69 8.21 19.02
N HIS A 200 5.88 7.57 18.19
CA HIS A 200 6.25 6.41 17.39
C HIS A 200 6.33 6.82 15.93
N SER A 201 7.40 6.37 15.26
CA SER A 201 7.60 6.58 13.83
C SER A 201 7.46 5.24 13.13
N ILE A 202 6.52 5.15 12.20
CA ILE A 202 6.21 3.91 11.51
C ILE A 202 6.10 4.14 9.99
N THR A 203 6.30 3.07 9.22
CA THR A 203 6.10 3.08 7.76
C THR A 203 5.23 1.93 7.26
N SER A 204 4.74 1.06 8.13
CA SER A 204 3.95 -0.11 7.75
C SER A 204 2.82 -0.41 8.74
N THR A 205 1.81 -1.15 8.28
CA THR A 205 0.72 -1.65 9.13
C THR A 205 1.24 -2.58 10.22
N LEU A 206 2.25 -3.41 9.95
CA LEU A 206 2.83 -4.30 10.96
C LEU A 206 3.42 -3.51 12.14
N GLU A 207 4.14 -2.43 11.86
CA GLU A 207 4.65 -1.53 12.90
C GLU A 207 3.51 -0.81 13.65
N LEU A 208 2.38 -0.52 12.98
CA LEU A 208 1.19 0.07 13.61
C LEU A 208 0.49 -0.92 14.55
N ASP A 209 0.40 -2.18 14.18
CA ASP A 209 -0.28 -3.23 14.96
C ASP A 209 0.49 -3.59 16.24
N ASN A 210 1.81 -3.38 16.25
CA ASN A 210 2.65 -3.56 17.43
C ASN A 210 2.55 -2.40 18.45
N LEU A 211 1.81 -1.33 18.15
CA LEU A 211 1.66 -0.20 19.07
C LEU A 211 0.50 -0.44 20.04
N PRO A 212 0.68 -0.13 21.34
CA PRO A 212 -0.42 -0.19 22.29
C PRO A 212 -1.49 0.85 21.91
N TYR A 213 -2.73 0.39 21.81
CA TYR A 213 -3.89 1.21 21.52
C TYR A 213 -5.03 0.79 22.44
N GLU A 214 -5.70 1.76 23.07
CA GLU A 214 -6.91 1.50 23.83
C GLU A 214 -8.04 1.18 22.86
N SER A 215 -8.40 -0.10 22.75
CA SER A 215 -9.56 -0.52 21.98
C SER A 215 -10.81 0.09 22.61
N ASP A 216 -11.45 1.02 21.91
CA ASP A 216 -12.79 1.48 22.25
C ASP A 216 -13.73 0.26 22.08
N ASN A 217 -14.09 -0.39 23.19
CA ASN A 217 -15.11 -1.46 23.23
C ASN A 217 -16.46 -0.85 22.84
N ARG A 218 -16.67 -0.70 21.53
CA ARG A 218 -18.01 -0.56 20.96
C ARG A 218 -18.38 -1.92 20.40
N GLU A 219 -18.79 -2.79 21.31
CA GLU A 219 -19.54 -4.00 20.99
C GLU A 219 -20.72 -3.61 20.07
N GLN A 220 -20.68 -4.05 18.82
CA GLN A 220 -21.91 -4.15 18.04
C GLN A 220 -22.65 -5.37 18.56
N GLY A 221 -23.58 -5.13 19.48
CA GLY A 221 -24.58 -6.10 19.88
C GLY A 221 -25.30 -6.63 18.66
N THR A 222 -25.05 -7.89 18.32
CA THR A 222 -25.91 -8.66 17.42
C THR A 222 -26.92 -9.36 18.30
N THR A 223 -28.07 -8.72 18.49
CA THR A 223 -29.27 -9.34 19.01
C THR A 223 -29.66 -10.50 18.11
N SER A 224 -29.55 -11.71 18.66
CA SER A 224 -30.26 -12.89 18.20
C SER A 224 -31.76 -12.61 18.17
N SER A 225 -32.38 -12.79 17.00
CA SER A 225 -33.80 -13.11 16.93
C SER A 225 -34.01 -14.21 15.89
N SER A 226 -34.26 -15.39 16.42
CA SER A 226 -34.77 -16.56 15.71
C SER A 226 -36.29 -16.50 15.67
N SER A 227 -36.87 -16.53 14.48
CA SER A 227 -38.21 -17.10 14.25
C SER A 227 -38.39 -17.29 12.75
N GLY A 228 -38.55 -18.54 12.33
CA GLY A 228 -38.74 -18.93 10.93
C GLY A 228 -40.18 -18.82 10.44
N VAL A 229 -40.38 -19.03 9.14
CA VAL A 229 -41.16 -20.12 8.52
C VAL A 229 -41.25 -19.90 6.99
N ALA A 230 -40.96 -20.98 6.26
CA ALA A 230 -41.37 -21.48 4.93
C ALA A 230 -41.83 -20.53 3.79
N VAL A 231 -41.13 -20.55 2.63
CA VAL A 231 -41.42 -21.30 1.36
C VAL A 231 -42.30 -20.49 0.38
N GLU A 232 -41.75 -20.09 -0.77
CA GLU A 232 -42.25 -20.54 -2.09
C GLU A 232 -41.29 -20.21 -3.25
N SER A 233 -41.16 -21.18 -4.14
CA SER A 233 -40.31 -21.24 -5.32
C SER A 233 -40.90 -20.53 -6.55
N LYS A 234 -40.05 -19.94 -7.41
CA LYS A 234 -40.22 -19.98 -8.89
C LYS A 234 -38.92 -19.66 -9.65
N THR A 235 -38.54 -20.63 -10.47
CA THR A 235 -37.55 -20.73 -11.57
C THR A 235 -37.72 -19.59 -12.61
N LYS A 236 -36.74 -19.07 -13.38
CA LYS A 236 -35.73 -19.66 -14.30
C LYS A 236 -34.77 -18.55 -14.84
N PRO A 237 -33.70 -18.88 -15.60
CA PRO A 237 -32.47 -18.07 -15.77
C PRO A 237 -32.39 -17.21 -17.06
N ALA A 238 -31.45 -16.26 -17.11
CA ALA A 238 -31.04 -15.60 -18.36
C ALA A 238 -29.54 -15.20 -18.38
N THR A 239 -28.76 -16.06 -19.03
CA THR A 239 -27.65 -15.81 -19.99
C THR A 239 -26.77 -14.55 -19.91
N HIS A 240 -25.47 -14.83 -19.79
CA HIS A 240 -24.32 -13.99 -20.15
C HIS A 240 -24.40 -13.36 -21.56
N ALA A 241 -24.01 -12.09 -21.66
CA ALA A 241 -23.50 -11.51 -22.91
C ALA A 241 -22.31 -10.58 -22.63
N VAL A 242 -21.11 -11.07 -22.93
CA VAL A 242 -19.86 -10.31 -23.00
C VAL A 242 -19.86 -9.53 -24.31
N ARG A 243 -19.68 -8.20 -24.27
CA ARG A 243 -19.51 -7.38 -25.50
C ARG A 243 -18.13 -6.74 -25.56
N ILE A 244 -17.29 -7.36 -26.38
CA ILE A 244 -16.01 -6.85 -26.89
C ILE A 244 -16.31 -5.67 -27.85
N LYS A 245 -15.56 -4.56 -27.75
CA LYS A 245 -15.52 -3.51 -28.79
C LYS A 245 -14.11 -3.40 -29.36
N ARG A 246 -13.97 -3.74 -30.65
CA ARG A 246 -12.79 -3.47 -31.49
C ARG A 246 -12.98 -2.15 -32.26
N SER A 247 -11.99 -1.28 -32.12
CA SER A 247 -11.21 -0.54 -33.12
C SER A 247 -11.72 -0.31 -34.58
N VAL A 248 -11.73 0.98 -34.95
CA VAL A 248 -11.21 1.64 -36.20
C VAL A 248 -11.94 1.54 -37.55
N LYS A 249 -12.27 2.71 -38.13
CA LYS A 249 -11.81 3.27 -39.44
C LYS A 249 -12.47 4.65 -39.67
N ASN A 250 -11.69 5.73 -39.79
CA ASN A 250 -11.20 6.37 -41.03
C ASN A 250 -12.29 6.75 -42.05
N LYS A 251 -12.49 8.07 -42.18
CA LYS A 251 -12.53 8.79 -43.45
C LYS A 251 -12.05 10.23 -43.21
#